data_AF-G1WHZ7-F1
#
_entry.id   AF-G1WHZ7-F1
#
_cell.length_a   1.000
_cell.length_b   1.000
_cell.length_c   1.000
_cell.angle_alpha   90.00
_cell.angle_beta   90.00
_cell.angle_gamma   90.00
#
_symmetry.space_group_name_H-M   'P 1'
#
loop_
_entity.id
_entity.type
_entity.pdbx_description
1 polymer ?
#
loop_
_entity_poly.entity_id
_entity_poly.type
_entity_poly.pdbx_seq_one_letter_code
_entity_poly.pdbx_strand_id
1 'polypeptide(L)'
;MLANRQASDVLEEISELKESKTTLVAYHANDPNVGMSSSINLEKFKLYLADTGLFVTLMFKDRDFTDNTVYQALLSDKLPANLGSVYENVVAQELVAQGHRLFYHTWPKRAQTATTRLTLL
;
A
#
# COMPACT_ATOMS: atom_id res chain seq x y z
N MET A 1 -18.50 -7.94 15.31
CA MET A 1 -18.76 -6.53 15.67
C MET A 1 -18.19 -5.62 14.59
N LEU A 2 -18.79 -5.56 13.39
CA LEU A 2 -18.36 -4.67 12.29
C LEU A 2 -19.57 -4.21 11.47
N ALA A 3 -20.59 -3.66 12.12
CA ALA A 3 -21.72 -3.05 11.44
C ALA A 3 -21.98 -1.70 12.11
N ASN A 4 -21.87 -0.62 11.35
CA ASN A 4 -22.15 0.77 11.73
C ASN A 4 -20.98 1.64 12.27
N ARG A 5 -19.80 1.60 11.64
CA ARG A 5 -18.75 2.64 11.82
C ARG A 5 -18.97 3.78 10.83
N GLN A 6 -18.82 5.03 11.28
CA GLN A 6 -18.92 6.20 10.41
C GLN A 6 -17.60 6.43 9.66
N ALA A 7 -17.65 7.06 8.48
CA ALA A 7 -16.45 7.35 7.68
C ALA A 7 -15.43 8.23 8.44
N SER A 8 -15.90 9.07 9.35
CA SER A 8 -15.08 9.88 10.27
C SER A 8 -14.14 9.04 11.12
N ASP A 9 -14.66 7.93 11.68
CA ASP A 9 -13.94 7.12 12.67
C ASP A 9 -12.78 6.38 11.99
N VAL A 10 -13.00 5.91 10.76
CA VAL A 10 -11.97 5.24 9.94
C VAL A 10 -10.87 6.22 9.54
N LEU A 11 -11.21 7.49 9.26
CA LEU A 11 -10.22 8.51 8.92
C LEU A 11 -9.32 8.87 10.11
N GLU A 12 -9.90 8.90 11.31
CA GLU A 12 -9.14 9.10 12.55
C GLU A 12 -8.15 7.95 12.77
N GLU A 13 -8.60 6.69 12.69
CA GLU A 13 -7.74 5.51 12.82
C GLU A 13 -6.58 5.51 11.79
N ILE A 14 -6.85 5.91 10.53
CA ILE A 14 -5.80 6.03 9.51
C ILE A 14 -4.81 7.15 9.83
N SER A 15 -5.29 8.27 10.37
CA SER A 15 -4.43 9.36 10.79
C SER A 15 -3.49 8.91 11.90
N GLU A 16 -4.02 8.18 12.90
CA GLU A 16 -3.22 7.59 13.98
C GLU A 16 -2.18 6.60 13.44
N LEU A 17 -2.56 5.72 12.51
CA LEU A 17 -1.63 4.78 11.86
C LEU A 17 -0.51 5.51 11.10
N LYS A 18 -0.83 6.60 10.42
CA LYS A 18 0.17 7.43 9.72
C LYS A 18 1.08 8.18 10.70
N GLU A 19 0.52 8.71 11.78
CA GLU A 19 1.27 9.42 12.83
C GLU A 19 2.21 8.51 13.60
N SER A 20 1.83 7.24 13.79
CA SER A 20 2.67 6.20 14.41
C SER A 20 3.97 5.89 13.64
N LYS A 21 4.11 6.38 12.40
CA LYS A 21 5.24 6.11 11.49
C LYS A 21 5.42 4.64 11.10
N THR A 22 4.42 3.80 11.36
CA THR A 22 4.44 2.38 10.96
C THR A 22 3.93 2.17 9.52
N THR A 23 3.15 3.12 9.01
CA THR A 23 2.52 3.04 7.68
C THR A 23 2.75 4.28 6.84
N LEU A 24 2.72 4.10 5.52
CA LEU A 24 2.62 5.15 4.51
C LEU A 24 1.25 5.06 3.85
N VAL A 25 0.63 6.20 3.60
CA VAL A 25 -0.74 6.27 3.06
C VAL A 25 -0.71 6.87 1.66
N ALA A 26 -1.30 6.16 0.70
CA ALA A 26 -1.59 6.69 -0.63
C ALA A 26 -3.10 6.90 -0.78
N TYR A 27 -3.53 8.11 -1.13
CA TYR A 27 -4.94 8.43 -1.34
C TYR A 27 -5.31 8.35 -2.82
N HIS A 28 -6.57 7.99 -3.10
CA HIS A 28 -7.06 7.92 -4.46
C HIS A 28 -7.23 9.33 -5.06
N ALA A 29 -6.55 9.65 -6.15
CA ALA A 29 -6.83 10.85 -6.94
C ALA A 29 -7.96 10.54 -7.94
N ASN A 30 -9.04 11.32 -7.95
CA ASN A 30 -10.16 11.11 -8.88
C ASN A 30 -9.83 11.53 -10.31
N ASP A 31 -8.94 12.49 -10.47
CA ASP A 31 -8.42 12.94 -11.76
C ASP A 31 -6.90 13.06 -11.68
N PRO A 32 -6.14 12.24 -12.43
CA PRO A 32 -4.68 12.28 -12.44
C PRO A 32 -4.09 13.44 -13.28
N ASN A 33 -4.91 14.23 -14.01
CA ASN A 33 -4.42 15.27 -14.93
C ASN A 33 -4.36 16.69 -14.32
N VAL A 34 -5.13 16.94 -13.27
CA VAL A 34 -5.10 18.19 -12.48
C VAL A 34 -4.35 17.92 -11.18
N GLY A 35 -3.71 18.95 -10.61
CA GLY A 35 -2.89 18.85 -9.40
C GLY A 35 -3.48 17.88 -8.38
N MET A 36 -2.92 16.67 -8.30
CA MET A 36 -3.60 15.48 -7.77
C MET A 36 -4.07 15.64 -6.32
N SER A 37 -3.38 16.48 -5.54
CA SER A 37 -3.81 16.81 -4.18
C SER A 37 -5.17 17.49 -4.09
N SER A 38 -5.61 18.16 -5.16
CA SER A 38 -6.91 18.83 -5.23
C SER A 38 -8.06 17.89 -5.62
N SER A 39 -7.76 16.65 -6.05
CA SER A 39 -8.75 15.67 -6.48
C SER A 39 -8.77 14.40 -5.62
N ILE A 40 -8.18 14.42 -4.41
CA ILE A 40 -8.10 13.23 -3.55
C ILE A 40 -9.44 12.84 -2.93
N ASN A 41 -9.66 11.54 -2.80
CA ASN A 41 -10.72 10.93 -2.01
C ASN A 41 -10.11 10.27 -0.76
N LEU A 42 -10.40 10.82 0.42
CA LEU A 42 -9.84 10.34 1.69
C LEU A 42 -10.41 8.99 2.13
N GLU A 43 -11.62 8.64 1.69
CA GLU A 43 -12.27 7.36 1.99
C GLU A 43 -11.67 6.19 1.18
N LYS A 44 -10.82 6.49 0.20
CA LYS A 44 -10.15 5.51 -0.66
C LYS A 44 -8.64 5.63 -0.53
N PHE A 45 -8.04 4.65 0.12
CA PHE A 45 -6.62 4.66 0.44
C PHE A 45 -5.99 3.29 0.24
N LYS A 46 -4.67 3.29 0.04
CA LYS A 46 -3.79 2.13 0.20
C LYS A 46 -2.84 2.40 1.35
N LEU A 47 -2.58 1.38 2.16
CA LEU A 47 -1.56 1.40 3.20
C LEU A 47 -0.35 0.58 2.75
N TYR A 48 0.83 1.14 2.97
CA TYR A 48 2.12 0.51 2.82
C TYR A 48 2.79 0.49 4.20
N LEU A 49 3.63 -0.50 4.47
CA LEU A 49 4.44 -0.49 5.69
C LEU A 49 5.67 0.36 5.48
N ALA A 50 6.03 1.14 6.51
CA ALA A 50 7.25 1.96 6.51
C ALA A 50 8.53 1.12 6.72
N ASP A 51 8.39 -0.18 7.01
CA ASP A 51 9.49 -1.14 7.13
C ASP A 51 9.24 -2.33 6.19
N THR A 52 10.16 -2.56 5.25
CA THR A 52 10.09 -3.65 4.27
C THR A 52 10.38 -5.01 4.89
N GLY A 53 11.26 -5.10 5.89
CA GLY A 53 11.52 -6.34 6.62
C GLY A 53 10.30 -6.77 7.43
N LEU A 54 9.61 -5.82 8.07
CA LEU A 54 8.34 -6.06 8.74
C LEU A 54 7.25 -6.53 7.75
N PHE A 55 7.17 -5.90 6.58
CA PHE A 55 6.22 -6.31 5.53
C PHE A 55 6.44 -7.74 5.06
N VAL A 56 7.68 -8.08 4.72
CA VAL A 56 8.04 -9.43 4.32
C VAL A 56 7.75 -10.41 5.46
N THR A 57 8.13 -10.09 6.69
CA THR A 57 7.80 -10.94 7.86
C THR A 57 6.31 -11.23 7.96
N LEU A 58 5.48 -10.19 7.88
CA LEU A 58 4.03 -10.30 8.04
C LEU A 58 3.35 -11.02 6.86
N MET A 59 3.83 -10.82 5.63
CA MET A 59 3.30 -11.52 4.45
C MET A 59 3.42 -13.03 4.52
N PHE A 60 4.48 -13.51 5.16
CA PHE A 60 4.79 -14.95 5.25
C PHE A 60 4.63 -15.50 6.67
N LYS A 61 3.95 -14.76 7.55
CA LYS A 61 3.61 -15.22 8.90
C LYS A 61 2.41 -16.18 8.84
N ASP A 62 2.63 -17.40 8.36
CA ASP A 62 1.63 -18.47 8.35
C ASP A 62 1.60 -19.26 9.68
N ARG A 63 2.64 -19.12 10.52
CA ARG A 63 2.83 -19.83 11.80
C ARG A 63 3.46 -18.93 12.86
N ASP A 64 3.49 -19.40 14.11
CA ASP A 64 4.13 -18.71 15.25
C ASP A 64 5.63 -18.43 15.03
N PHE A 65 6.27 -19.22 14.17
CA PHE A 65 7.64 -19.00 13.71
C PHE A 65 7.69 -18.97 12.18
N THR A 66 8.12 -17.84 11.62
CA THR A 66 8.42 -17.73 10.19
C THR A 66 9.78 -18.39 9.95
N ASP A 67 9.80 -19.51 9.23
CA ASP A 67 11.05 -20.16 8.85
C ASP A 67 11.88 -19.21 7.94
N ASN A 68 13.19 -19.19 8.14
CA ASN A 68 14.10 -18.24 7.47
C ASN A 68 14.23 -18.52 5.95
N THR A 69 13.59 -19.58 5.48
CA THR A 69 13.47 -20.00 4.08
C THR A 69 12.83 -18.93 3.20
N VAL A 70 11.94 -18.09 3.75
CA VAL A 70 11.30 -16.98 3.03
C VAL A 70 12.30 -15.89 2.66
N TYR A 71 13.14 -15.48 3.61
CA TYR A 71 14.20 -14.50 3.37
C TYR A 71 15.21 -15.02 2.37
N GLN A 72 15.58 -16.30 2.50
CA GLN A 72 16.47 -16.95 1.53
C GLN A 72 15.84 -16.99 0.14
N ALA A 73 14.55 -17.30 0.02
CA ALA A 73 13.84 -17.28 -1.26
C ALA A 73 13.75 -15.87 -1.86
N LEU A 74 13.54 -14.85 -1.03
CA LEU A 74 13.55 -13.44 -1.45
C LEU A 74 14.91 -13.03 -2.01
N LEU A 75 15.99 -13.32 -1.26
CA LEU A 75 17.36 -12.99 -1.66
C LEU A 75 17.86 -13.84 -2.84
N SER A 76 17.27 -15.02 -3.05
CA SER A 76 17.66 -15.94 -4.13
C SER A 76 16.78 -15.81 -5.39
N ASP A 77 15.85 -14.86 -5.45
CA ASP A 77 14.89 -14.68 -6.56
C ASP A 77 14.05 -15.94 -6.88
N LYS A 78 13.70 -16.70 -5.84
CA LYS A 78 13.01 -18.01 -5.93
C LYS A 78 11.63 -18.04 -5.28
N LEU A 79 11.07 -16.87 -4.96
CA LEU A 79 9.76 -16.82 -4.31
C LEU A 79 8.64 -17.29 -5.25
N PRO A 80 7.69 -18.11 -4.76
CA PRO A 80 6.52 -18.52 -5.54
C PRO A 80 5.63 -17.30 -5.83
N ALA A 81 5.69 -16.84 -7.08
CA ALA A 81 4.78 -15.96 -7.80
C ALA A 81 3.64 -15.27 -7.01
N ASN A 82 3.93 -14.15 -6.33
CA ASN A 82 3.09 -12.93 -6.24
C ASN A 82 3.76 -11.83 -5.39
N LEU A 83 4.87 -11.24 -5.87
CA LEU A 83 5.58 -10.17 -5.14
C LEU A 83 5.17 -8.75 -5.54
N GLY A 84 4.11 -8.59 -6.34
CA GLY A 84 3.69 -7.28 -6.85
C GLY A 84 3.51 -6.26 -5.72
N SER A 85 2.91 -6.69 -4.61
CA SER A 85 2.70 -5.89 -3.40
C SER A 85 3.98 -5.54 -2.64
N VAL A 86 5.00 -6.42 -2.63
CA VAL A 86 6.33 -6.11 -2.05
C VAL A 86 7.01 -5.02 -2.87
N TYR A 87 7.00 -5.15 -4.20
CA TYR A 87 7.55 -4.14 -5.09
C TYR A 87 6.83 -2.80 -4.97
N GLU A 88 5.49 -2.81 -4.93
CA GLU A 88 4.70 -1.60 -4.68
C GLU A 88 5.09 -0.94 -3.35
N ASN A 89 5.32 -1.72 -2.29
CA ASN A 89 5.71 -1.20 -0.97
C ASN A 89 7.10 -0.56 -0.96
N VAL A 90 8.08 -1.20 -1.60
CA VAL A 90 9.45 -0.65 -1.74
C VAL A 90 9.40 0.69 -2.49
N VAL A 91 8.72 0.73 -3.63
CA VAL A 91 8.62 1.97 -4.43
C VAL A 91 7.91 3.08 -3.64
N ALA A 92 6.88 2.74 -2.86
CA ALA A 92 6.22 3.71 -1.98
C ALA A 92 7.17 4.32 -0.93
N GLN A 93 8.04 3.51 -0.32
CA GLN A 93 9.04 3.98 0.63
C GLN A 93 10.07 4.92 -0.02
N GLU A 94 10.61 4.55 -1.18
CA GLU A 94 11.59 5.36 -1.90
C GLU A 94 11.03 6.75 -2.26
N LEU A 95 9.79 6.79 -2.76
CA LEU A 95 9.12 8.05 -3.09
C LEU A 95 8.93 8.95 -1.87
N VAL A 96 8.48 8.38 -0.74
CA VAL A 96 8.33 9.14 0.50
C VAL A 96 9.67 9.62 1.03
N ALA A 97 10.73 8.79 0.92
CA ALA A 97 12.09 9.17 1.33
C ALA A 97 12.62 10.36 0.50
N GLN A 98 12.20 10.47 -0.76
CA GLN A 98 12.49 11.61 -1.64
C GLN A 98 11.56 12.82 -1.42
N GLY A 99 10.61 12.75 -0.49
CA GLY A 99 9.68 13.83 -0.17
C GLY A 99 8.43 13.88 -1.06
N HIS A 100 8.18 12.86 -1.88
CA HIS A 100 6.97 12.76 -2.68
C HIS A 100 5.78 12.28 -1.84
N ARG A 101 4.60 12.87 -2.08
CA ARG A 101 3.33 12.36 -1.55
C ARG A 101 2.84 11.22 -2.41
N LEU A 102 2.22 10.22 -1.79
CA LEU A 102 1.71 9.05 -2.50
C LEU A 102 0.27 9.26 -2.95
N PHE A 103 0.02 8.94 -4.21
CA PHE A 103 -1.31 8.92 -4.81
C PHE A 103 -1.48 7.65 -5.62
N TYR A 104 -2.72 7.21 -5.79
CA TYR A 104 -3.06 6.20 -6.79
C TYR A 104 -4.34 6.57 -7.52
N HIS A 105 -4.54 5.99 -8.70
CA HIS A 105 -5.76 6.16 -9.47
C HIS A 105 -6.18 4.82 -10.05
N THR A 106 -7.48 4.60 -10.23
CA THR A 106 -8.00 3.40 -10.89
C THR A 106 -8.61 3.75 -12.23
N TRP A 107 -8.03 3.24 -13.31
CA TRP A 107 -8.61 3.42 -14.65
C TRP A 107 -9.75 2.41 -14.86
N PRO A 108 -10.87 2.85 -15.45
CA PRO A 108 -11.93 1.94 -15.89
C PRO A 108 -11.35 1.01 -16.95
N LYS A 109 -11.50 -0.30 -16.72
CA LYS A 109 -11.02 -1.30 -17.67
C LYS A 109 -12.01 -1.45 -18.82
N ARG A 110 -11.52 -1.31 -20.06
CA ARG A 110 -12.30 -1.70 -21.25
C ARG A 110 -12.36 -3.23 -21.27
N ALA A 111 -13.40 -3.81 -20.66
CA ALA A 111 -13.71 -5.24 -20.58
C ALA A 111 -12.50 -6.19 -20.34
N GLN A 112 -12.16 -6.42 -19.06
CA GLN A 112 -11.68 -7.67 -18.43
C GLN A 112 -10.63 -7.43 -17.32
N THR A 113 -11.05 -7.68 -16.07
CA THR A 113 -10.30 -7.85 -14.79
C THR A 113 -9.61 -6.64 -14.15
N ALA A 114 -10.20 -5.95 -13.17
CA ALA A 114 -9.58 -4.79 -12.49
C ALA A 114 -8.08 -4.99 -12.17
N THR A 115 -7.20 -4.25 -12.86
CA THR A 115 -5.77 -4.18 -12.54
C THR A 115 -5.54 -2.84 -11.88
N THR A 116 -5.36 -2.85 -10.57
CA THR A 116 -4.93 -1.68 -9.82
C THR A 116 -3.49 -1.39 -10.23
N ARG A 117 -3.29 -0.46 -11.17
CA ARG A 117 -1.95 0.09 -11.42
C ARG A 117 -1.73 1.21 -10.42
N LEU A 118 -0.69 1.10 -9.59
CA LEU A 118 0.00 2.29 -9.13
C LEU A 118 0.56 2.97 -10.38
N THR A 119 -0.15 3.93 -10.93
CA THR A 119 0.49 4.85 -11.86
C THR A 119 1.07 5.95 -11.00
N LEU A 120 2.39 5.95 -10.94
CA LEU A 120 3.20 7.03 -10.42
C LEU A 120 3.26 8.08 -11.52
N LEU A 121 2.69 9.25 -11.27
CA LEU A 121 2.88 10.48 -12.04
C LEU A 121 3.19 11.61 -11.06
#